data_AF-A0AA43L9L2-F1
#
_entry.id   AF-A0AA43L9L2-F1
#
_cell.length_a   1.000
_cell.length_b   1.000
_cell.length_c   1.000
_cell.angle_alpha   90.00
_cell.angle_beta   90.00
_cell.angle_gamma   90.00
#
_symmetry.space_group_name_H-M   'P 1'
#
loop_
_entity.id
_entity.type
_entity.pdbx_description
1 polymer ?
#
loop_
_entity_poly.entity_id
_entity_poly.type
_entity_poly.pdbx_seq_one_letter_code
_entity_poly.pdbx_strand_id
1 'polypeptide(L)'
;MTYTNKTAVVAPRITAIRQLLAAKKEGLENPFPPKSELLEIDFADHKATIKIQVHSSGSSMAVEKMQLAVLYTLVHFGIQKVNLQFIRTL
;
A
#
# COMPACT_ATOMS: atom_id res chain seq x y z
N MET A 1 -28.67 10.94 11.10
CA MET A 1 -27.99 9.99 10.18
C MET A 1 -26.73 10.66 9.67
N THR A 2 -25.57 10.19 10.08
CA THR A 2 -24.28 10.79 9.68
C THR A 2 -23.88 10.17 8.35
N TYR A 3 -24.01 10.93 7.25
CA TYR A 3 -23.54 10.50 5.93
C TYR A 3 -22.00 10.52 5.93
N THR A 4 -21.37 9.36 6.18
CA THR A 4 -19.94 9.21 5.95
C THR A 4 -19.70 9.24 4.45
N ASN A 5 -19.18 10.36 3.94
CA ASN A 5 -18.78 10.50 2.54
C ASN A 5 -17.63 9.51 2.25
N LYS A 6 -17.98 8.32 1.74
CA LYS A 6 -17.03 7.25 1.43
C LYS A 6 -15.91 7.74 0.52
N THR A 7 -16.21 8.66 -0.39
CA THR A 7 -15.24 9.24 -1.34
C THR A 7 -14.18 10.10 -0.66
N ALA A 8 -14.56 10.89 0.35
CA ALA A 8 -13.64 11.76 1.10
C ALA A 8 -12.65 10.96 1.98
N VAL A 9 -13.03 9.74 2.38
CA VAL A 9 -12.18 8.85 3.20
C VAL A 9 -11.31 7.93 2.33
N VAL A 10 -11.80 7.49 1.17
CA VAL A 10 -11.09 6.57 0.29
C VAL A 10 -9.95 7.27 -0.47
N ALA A 11 -10.17 8.49 -0.98
CA ALA A 11 -9.16 9.18 -1.78
C ALA A 11 -7.83 9.43 -1.03
N PRO A 12 -7.81 9.90 0.24
CA PRO A 12 -6.58 10.07 1.01
C PRO A 12 -5.80 8.76 1.21
N ARG A 13 -6.51 7.64 1.44
CA ARG A 13 -5.89 6.33 1.63
C ARG A 13 -5.16 5.85 0.36
N ILE A 14 -5.80 6.02 -0.79
CA ILE A 14 -5.21 5.66 -2.09
C ILE A 14 -3.98 6.54 -2.37
N THR A 15 -4.08 7.85 -2.09
CA THR A 15 -2.97 8.79 -2.26
C THR A 15 -1.77 8.41 -1.39
N ALA A 16 -1.99 8.05 -0.12
CA ALA A 16 -0.91 7.63 0.78
C ALA A 16 -0.15 6.42 0.24
N ILE A 17 -0.84 5.43 -0.33
CA ILE A 17 -0.21 4.28 -0.98
C ILE A 17 0.60 4.69 -2.21
N ARG A 18 0.04 5.54 -3.08
CA ARG A 18 0.78 6.03 -4.26
C ARG A 18 2.04 6.79 -3.86
N GLN A 19 1.97 7.61 -2.80
CA GLN A 19 3.13 8.33 -2.27
C GLN A 19 4.15 7.37 -1.66
N LEU A 20 3.73 6.33 -0.96
CA LEU A 20 4.62 5.29 -0.44
C LEU A 20 5.37 4.58 -1.57
N LEU A 21 4.69 4.21 -2.66
CA LEU A 21 5.32 3.56 -3.82
C LEU A 21 6.32 4.48 -4.54
N ALA A 22 6.04 5.77 -4.59
CA ALA A 22 6.92 6.77 -5.21
C ALA A 22 7.98 7.33 -4.24
N ALA A 23 7.96 6.96 -2.96
CA ALA A 23 8.78 7.58 -1.94
C ALA A 23 10.27 7.33 -2.23
N LYS A 24 11.03 8.43 -2.29
CA LYS A 24 12.48 8.42 -2.36
C LYS A 24 12.99 9.48 -1.38
N LYS A 25 13.66 9.03 -0.33
CA LYS A 25 14.30 9.92 0.64
C LYS A 25 15.78 9.56 0.73
N GLU A 26 16.63 10.57 0.61
CA GLU A 26 18.08 10.38 0.71
C GLU A 26 18.45 9.70 2.03
N GLY A 27 19.30 8.68 1.95
CA GLY A 27 19.70 7.87 3.10
C GLY A 27 18.68 6.82 3.57
N LEU A 28 17.53 6.67 2.93
CA LEU A 28 16.54 5.62 3.24
C LEU A 28 16.17 4.81 1.99
N GLU A 29 16.04 3.50 2.17
CA GLU A 29 15.61 2.58 1.12
C GLU A 29 14.09 2.40 1.16
N ASN A 30 13.44 2.56 0.01
CA ASN A 30 12.03 2.20 -0.14
C ASN A 30 11.92 0.67 -0.23
N PRO A 31 11.12 0.00 0.62
CA PRO A 31 10.97 -1.45 0.55
C PRO A 31 10.32 -1.92 -0.77
N PHE A 32 9.63 -1.03 -1.49
CA PHE A 32 9.08 -1.33 -2.80
C PHE A 32 10.14 -1.21 -3.91
N PRO A 33 10.27 -2.24 -4.78
CA PRO A 33 11.13 -2.14 -5.95
C PRO A 33 10.79 -0.92 -6.80
N PRO A 34 11.78 -0.34 -7.50
CA PRO A 34 11.52 0.72 -8.48
C PRO A 34 10.45 0.29 -9.48
N LYS A 35 9.59 1.24 -9.88
CA LYS A 35 8.47 1.02 -10.80
C LYS A 35 7.36 0.11 -10.26
N SER A 36 7.27 -0.08 -8.94
CA SER A 36 6.09 -0.75 -8.36
C SER A 36 4.84 0.10 -8.57
N GLU A 37 3.76 -0.52 -9.03
CA GLU A 37 2.52 0.19 -9.38
C GLU A 37 1.31 -0.37 -8.63
N LEU A 38 0.43 0.52 -8.18
CA LEU A 38 -0.83 0.13 -7.55
C LEU A 38 -1.85 -0.24 -8.64
N LEU A 39 -2.23 -1.52 -8.70
CA LEU A 39 -3.21 -2.01 -9.65
C LEU A 39 -4.64 -1.90 -9.12
N GLU A 40 -4.85 -2.40 -7.91
CA GLU A 40 -6.16 -2.49 -7.29
C GLU A 40 -6.05 -2.25 -5.79
N ILE A 41 -7.06 -1.59 -5.25
CA ILE A 41 -7.19 -1.39 -3.81
C ILE A 41 -8.65 -1.38 -3.43
N ASP A 42 -8.97 -2.15 -2.40
CA ASP A 42 -10.28 -2.19 -1.78
C ASP A 42 -10.16 -2.03 -0.26
N PHE A 43 -11.16 -1.39 0.33
CA PHE A 43 -11.24 -1.16 1.77
C PHE A 43 -12.55 -1.70 2.30
N ALA A 44 -12.46 -2.64 3.23
CA ALA A 44 -13.59 -3.20 3.95
C ALA A 44 -13.34 -3.05 5.46
N ASP A 45 -14.12 -2.18 6.10
CA ASP A 45 -13.98 -1.81 7.50
C ASP A 45 -12.54 -1.37 7.87
N HIS A 46 -11.86 -2.18 8.68
CA HIS A 46 -10.48 -1.98 9.14
C HIS A 46 -9.47 -2.82 8.33
N LYS A 47 -9.85 -3.30 7.15
CA LYS A 47 -9.01 -4.13 6.29
C LYS A 47 -8.80 -3.46 4.94
N ALA A 48 -7.58 -3.58 4.41
CA ALA A 48 -7.25 -3.21 3.04
C ALA A 48 -6.81 -4.44 2.25
N THR A 49 -7.34 -4.62 1.05
CA THR A 49 -6.84 -5.60 0.08
C THR A 49 -6.20 -4.84 -1.06
N ILE A 50 -4.92 -5.14 -1.34
CA ILE A 50 -4.10 -4.31 -2.23
C ILE A 50 -3.36 -5.22 -3.19
N LYS A 51 -3.49 -4.94 -4.49
CA LYS A 51 -2.71 -5.59 -5.55
C LYS A 51 -1.68 -4.61 -6.08
N ILE A 52 -0.41 -5.00 -6.00
CA ILE A 52 0.72 -4.20 -6.47
C ILE A 52 1.45 -4.99 -7.55
N GLN A 53 1.72 -4.33 -8.67
CA GLN A 53 2.63 -4.84 -9.68
C GLN A 53 4.08 -4.58 -9.25
N VAL A 54 4.94 -5.59 -9.35
CA VAL A 54 6.38 -5.46 -9.05
C VAL A 54 7.22 -6.06 -10.17
N HIS A 55 8.33 -5.39 -10.50
CA HIS A 55 9.24 -5.80 -11.59
C HIS A 55 10.39 -6.71 -11.15
N SER A 56 10.57 -6.99 -9.86
CA SER A 56 11.58 -7.95 -9.39
C SER A 56 11.15 -8.69 -8.13
N SER A 57 11.60 -9.94 -8.00
CA SER A 57 11.40 -10.73 -6.79
C SER A 57 12.33 -10.21 -5.69
N GLY A 58 11.81 -9.41 -4.76
CA GLY A 58 12.45 -9.23 -3.46
C GLY A 58 12.54 -10.57 -2.72
N SER A 59 13.53 -10.71 -1.83
CA SER A 59 13.61 -11.85 -0.90
C SER A 59 12.38 -11.90 0.01
N SER A 60 12.11 -13.03 0.68
CA SER A 60 11.01 -13.14 1.65
C SER A 60 11.04 -12.03 2.71
N MET A 61 12.25 -11.63 3.14
CA MET A 61 12.48 -10.54 4.08
C MET A 61 12.12 -9.15 3.51
N ALA A 62 12.08 -8.98 2.19
CA ALA A 62 11.59 -7.78 1.53
C ALA A 62 10.05 -7.70 1.53
N VAL A 63 9.37 -8.86 1.44
CA VAL A 63 7.90 -8.94 1.42
C VAL A 63 7.28 -8.48 2.74
N GLU A 64 7.84 -8.93 3.87
CA GLU A 64 7.37 -8.51 5.20
C GLU A 64 7.55 -7.00 5.41
N LYS A 65 8.70 -6.45 5.01
CA LYS A 65 8.95 -5.00 5.07
C LYS A 65 7.96 -4.20 4.22
N MET A 66 7.62 -4.68 3.02
CA MET A 66 6.60 -4.05 2.18
C MET A 66 5.22 -4.07 2.85
N GLN A 67 4.83 -5.20 3.44
CA GLN A 67 3.55 -5.34 4.13
C GLN A 67 3.46 -4.42 5.36
N LEU A 68 4.52 -4.36 6.16
CA LEU A 68 4.60 -3.47 7.33
C LEU A 68 4.57 -1.99 6.92
N ALA A 69 5.29 -1.61 5.87
CA ALA A 69 5.29 -0.23 5.38
C ALA A 69 3.87 0.21 4.98
N VAL A 70 3.12 -0.67 4.30
CA VAL A 70 1.73 -0.39 3.92
C VAL A 70 0.81 -0.33 5.14
N LEU A 71 0.95 -1.27 6.08
CA LEU A 71 0.16 -1.28 7.31
C LEU A 71 0.37 0.00 8.11
N TYR A 72 1.61 0.40 8.37
CA TYR A 72 1.91 1.62 9.12
C TYR A 72 1.50 2.89 8.37
N THR A 73 1.53 2.88 7.04
CA THR A 73 0.97 4.00 6.25
C THR A 73 -0.54 4.09 6.44
N LEU A 74 -1.24 2.96 6.45
CA LEU A 74 -2.70 2.92 6.49
C LEU A 74 -3.32 2.94 7.91
N VAL A 75 -2.53 2.70 8.96
CA VAL A 75 -3.01 2.69 10.35
C VAL A 75 -3.57 4.06 10.76
N HIS A 76 -2.98 5.14 10.23
CA HIS A 76 -3.45 6.51 10.44
C HIS A 76 -4.85 6.77 9.86
N PHE A 77 -5.33 5.88 8.98
CA PHE A 77 -6.66 5.95 8.38
C PHE A 77 -7.63 4.89 8.94
N GLY A 78 -7.26 4.23 10.05
CA GLY A 78 -8.08 3.24 10.74
C GLY A 78 -7.99 1.81 10.17
N ILE A 79 -7.01 1.52 9.33
CA ILE A 79 -6.75 0.17 8.82
C ILE A 79 -5.85 -0.60 9.79
N GLN A 80 -6.28 -1.81 10.16
CA GLN A 80 -5.58 -2.66 11.12
C GLN A 80 -5.02 -3.93 10.47
N LYS A 81 -5.52 -4.30 9.28
CA LYS A 81 -5.06 -5.47 8.54
C LYS A 81 -4.88 -5.14 7.07
N VAL A 82 -3.79 -5.65 6.49
CA VAL A 82 -3.48 -5.50 5.06
C VAL A 82 -3.30 -6.88 4.46
N ASN A 83 -4.03 -7.16 3.39
CA ASN A 83 -3.80 -8.30 2.51
C ASN A 83 -3.12 -7.80 1.24
N LEU A 84 -1.84 -8.12 1.09
CA LEU A 84 -1.01 -7.64 0.01
C LEU A 84 -0.77 -8.76 -1.01
N GLN A 85 -1.11 -8.49 -2.26
CA GLN A 85 -0.90 -9.41 -3.38
C GLN A 85 0.05 -8.78 -4.38
N PHE A 86 1.06 -9.54 -4.81
CA PHE A 86 2.03 -9.07 -5.80
C PHE A 86 1.76 -9.72 -7.14
N ILE A 87 1.57 -8.90 -8.17
CA ILE A 87 1.48 -9.33 -9.57
C ILE A 87 2.85 -9.11 -10.21
N ARG A 88 3.43 -10.17 -10.77
CA ARG A 88 4.72 -10.10 -11.46
C ARG A 88 4.50 -9.85 -12.94
N THR A 89 5.21 -8.88 -13.48
CA THR A 89 5.40 -8.76 -14.94
C THR A 89 6.82 -9.17 -15.29
N LEU A 90 6.92 -10.04 -16.30
CA LEU A 90 8.16 -10.53 -16.89
C LEU A 90 8.95 -9.41 -17.57
#